data_AF-A0A3L7VPS9-F1
#
_entry.id   AF-A0A3L7VPS9-F1
#
_cell.length_a   1.000
_cell.length_b   1.000
_cell.length_c   1.000
_cell.angle_alpha   90.00
_cell.angle_beta   90.00
_cell.angle_gamma   90.00
#
_symmetry.space_group_name_H-M   'P 1'
#
loop_
_entity.id
_entity.type
_entity.pdbx_description
1 polymer ?
#
loop_
_entity_poly.entity_id
_entity_poly.type
_entity_poly.pdbx_seq_one_letter_code
_entity_poly.pdbx_strand_id
1 'polypeptide(L)'
;MIRAACVAHARRKVFDARGNSPVHASMLLSMFRQLYDIEDRAKAFTPEDRLALRQAESRPIWKRIREYLASEAMKSVMPKELFGEALTYLRNQFEHLLVYLDDGLMPIDNNETEQLMKQVALGRKNWMFIGSVAAGYRAADLMSLVSSAHRNDLDIFVYVKDVLDRLLAGETNYDDLRPDVWKQSHPEAIRIYRVEERQARADAKAVKRARRRVAQRV
;
A
#
# COMPACT_ATOMS: atom_id res chain seq x y z
N MET A 1 -5.23 -10.47 -15.28
CA MET A 1 -4.86 -9.48 -14.24
C MET A 1 -5.72 -9.76 -13.02
N ILE A 2 -5.12 -10.09 -11.87
CA ILE A 2 -5.86 -10.34 -10.62
C ILE A 2 -5.97 -9.02 -9.86
N ARG A 3 -7.19 -8.64 -9.45
CA ARG A 3 -7.42 -7.45 -8.63
C ARG A 3 -7.24 -7.78 -7.15
N ALA A 4 -6.37 -7.04 -6.47
CA ALA A 4 -6.25 -7.06 -5.01
C ALA A 4 -6.95 -5.85 -4.39
N ALA A 5 -7.76 -6.08 -3.36
CA ALA A 5 -8.46 -5.04 -2.60
C ALA A 5 -7.69 -4.68 -1.33
N CYS A 6 -7.91 -3.46 -0.84
CA CYS A 6 -7.23 -2.93 0.34
C CYS A 6 -7.97 -3.28 1.64
N VAL A 7 -7.30 -4.01 2.54
CA VAL A 7 -7.87 -4.34 3.84
C VAL A 7 -8.07 -3.10 4.71
N ALA A 8 -7.19 -2.10 4.64
CA ALA A 8 -7.36 -0.85 5.37
C ALA A 8 -8.65 -0.11 4.97
N HIS A 9 -9.03 -0.16 3.69
CA HIS A 9 -10.26 0.44 3.20
C HIS A 9 -11.48 -0.31 3.73
N ALA A 10 -11.47 -1.65 3.67
CA ALA A 10 -12.51 -2.50 4.23
C ALA A 10 -12.70 -2.25 5.74
N ARG A 11 -11.59 -2.22 6.48
CA ARG A 11 -11.56 -1.91 7.93
C ARG A 11 -12.10 -0.52 8.24
N ARG A 12 -11.79 0.49 7.40
CA ARG A 12 -12.26 1.87 7.60
C ARG A 12 -13.79 1.95 7.53
N LYS A 13 -14.43 1.27 6.58
CA LYS A 13 -15.90 1.24 6.49
C LYS A 13 -16.54 0.68 7.76
N VAL A 14 -15.98 -0.41 8.31
CA VAL A 14 -16.43 -0.97 9.60
C VAL A 14 -16.19 0.01 10.76
N PHE A 15 -15.06 0.71 10.75
CA PHE A 15 -14.74 1.73 11.75
C PHE A 15 -15.71 2.92 11.72
N ASP A 16 -16.10 3.38 10.54
CA ASP A 16 -17.04 4.49 10.40
C ASP A 16 -18.46 4.07 10.84
N ALA A 17 -18.78 2.79 10.78
CA ALA A 17 -20.06 2.22 11.23
C ALA A 17 -20.18 1.95 12.75
N ARG A 18 -19.15 2.26 13.55
CA ARG A 18 -19.13 1.96 15.01
C ARG A 18 -20.27 2.61 15.80
N GLY A 19 -20.76 3.77 15.37
CA GLY A 19 -21.90 4.43 16.03
C GLY A 19 -23.24 3.75 15.76
N ASN A 20 -23.38 3.06 14.62
CA ASN A 20 -24.61 2.39 14.21
C ASN A 20 -24.69 0.95 14.76
N SER A 21 -23.59 0.20 14.73
CA SER A 21 -23.54 -1.20 15.16
C SER A 21 -22.32 -1.47 16.05
N PRO A 22 -22.26 -0.93 17.28
CA PRO A 22 -21.04 -0.92 18.10
C PRO A 22 -20.50 -2.31 18.42
N VAL A 23 -21.36 -3.26 18.76
CA VAL A 23 -20.97 -4.64 19.09
C VAL A 23 -20.37 -5.34 17.86
N HIS A 24 -21.09 -5.32 16.74
CA HIS A 24 -20.67 -6.00 15.52
C HIS A 24 -19.44 -5.34 14.87
N ALA A 25 -19.38 -4.01 14.87
CA ALA A 25 -18.21 -3.27 14.40
C ALA A 25 -16.99 -3.60 15.26
N SER A 26 -17.12 -3.63 16.60
CA SER A 26 -16.00 -3.96 17.50
C SER A 26 -15.50 -5.39 17.26
N MET A 27 -16.40 -6.35 17.06
CA MET A 27 -16.06 -7.73 16.75
C MET A 27 -15.23 -7.82 15.45
N LEU A 28 -15.72 -7.25 14.34
CA LEU A 28 -15.00 -7.23 13.07
C LEU A 28 -13.66 -6.48 13.17
N LEU A 29 -13.63 -5.33 13.84
CA LEU A 29 -12.40 -4.57 14.04
C LEU A 29 -11.36 -5.34 14.85
N SER A 30 -11.79 -6.17 15.81
CA SER A 30 -10.89 -7.09 16.53
C SER A 30 -10.28 -8.15 15.60
N MET A 31 -11.07 -8.69 14.66
CA MET A 31 -10.55 -9.64 13.67
C MET A 31 -9.55 -8.97 12.71
N PHE A 32 -9.87 -7.79 12.18
CA PHE A 32 -8.93 -7.02 11.35
C PHE A 32 -7.64 -6.71 12.10
N ARG A 33 -7.76 -6.38 13.38
CA ARG A 33 -6.61 -6.10 14.22
C ARG A 33 -5.70 -7.32 14.36
N GLN A 34 -6.25 -8.52 14.55
CA GLN A 34 -5.46 -9.77 14.56
C GLN A 34 -4.68 -9.95 13.25
N LEU A 35 -5.30 -9.68 12.10
CA LEU A 35 -4.60 -9.71 10.80
C LEU A 35 -3.41 -8.75 10.77
N TYR A 36 -3.58 -7.51 11.24
CA TYR A 36 -2.47 -6.55 11.29
C TYR A 36 -1.39 -6.92 12.31
N ASP A 37 -1.74 -7.58 13.41
CA ASP A 37 -0.77 -8.07 14.38
C ASP A 37 0.12 -9.18 13.77
N ILE A 38 -0.44 -10.04 12.91
CA ILE A 38 0.31 -11.03 12.13
C ILE A 38 1.24 -10.36 11.11
N GLU A 39 0.72 -9.43 10.30
CA GLU A 39 1.53 -8.71 9.31
C GLU A 39 2.69 -7.94 9.95
N ASP A 40 2.47 -7.39 11.14
CA ASP A 40 3.52 -6.71 11.88
C ASP A 40 4.60 -7.66 12.42
N ARG A 41 4.27 -8.91 12.75
CA ARG A 41 5.25 -9.97 13.09
C ARG A 41 6.06 -10.38 11.87
N ALA A 42 5.44 -10.39 10.69
CA ALA A 42 6.04 -10.87 9.45
C ALA A 42 6.86 -9.83 8.68
N LYS A 43 7.11 -8.65 9.25
CA LYS A 43 7.80 -7.55 8.56
C LYS A 43 9.21 -7.91 8.09
N ALA A 44 9.98 -8.57 8.95
CA ALA A 44 11.36 -8.98 8.68
C ALA A 44 11.44 -10.37 8.03
N PHE A 45 10.31 -11.01 7.74
CA PHE A 45 10.28 -12.33 7.14
C PHE A 45 10.58 -12.26 5.65
N THR A 46 11.15 -13.33 5.12
CA THR A 46 11.22 -13.59 3.68
C THR A 46 9.81 -13.67 3.10
N PRO A 47 9.62 -13.46 1.78
CA PRO A 47 8.31 -13.65 1.15
C PRO A 47 7.72 -15.04 1.44
N GLU A 48 8.55 -16.09 1.43
CA GLU A 48 8.16 -17.48 1.67
C GLU A 48 7.69 -17.69 3.11
N ASP A 49 8.46 -17.21 4.10
CA ASP A 49 8.10 -17.33 5.52
C ASP A 49 6.85 -16.50 5.85
N ARG A 50 6.73 -15.32 5.25
CA ARG A 50 5.53 -14.47 5.38
C ARG A 50 4.30 -15.18 4.82
N LEU A 51 4.43 -15.82 3.67
CA LEU A 51 3.36 -16.60 3.05
C LEU A 51 2.95 -17.76 3.95
N ALA A 52 3.91 -18.54 4.46
CA ALA A 52 3.64 -19.64 5.38
C ALA A 52 2.90 -19.17 6.65
N LEU A 53 3.32 -18.05 7.26
CA LEU A 53 2.64 -17.46 8.42
C LEU A 53 1.21 -17.01 8.08
N ARG A 54 1.00 -16.39 6.92
CA ARG A 54 -0.34 -15.97 6.46
C ARG A 54 -1.27 -17.17 6.27
N GLN A 55 -0.79 -18.27 5.69
CA GLN A 55 -1.57 -19.49 5.53
C GLN A 55 -1.91 -20.12 6.88
N ALA A 56 -0.98 -20.12 7.83
CA ALA A 56 -1.18 -20.69 9.16
C ALA A 56 -2.10 -19.84 10.05
N GLU A 57 -1.96 -18.51 10.06
CA GLU A 57 -2.60 -17.64 11.05
C GLU A 57 -3.63 -16.66 10.44
N SER A 58 -3.34 -16.03 9.29
CA SER A 58 -4.25 -15.04 8.69
C SER A 58 -5.46 -15.69 8.01
N ARG A 59 -5.25 -16.81 7.31
CA ARG A 59 -6.31 -17.53 6.58
C ARG A 59 -7.43 -18.03 7.51
N PRO A 60 -7.17 -18.61 8.70
CA PRO A 60 -8.23 -18.94 9.66
C PRO A 60 -9.03 -17.73 10.15
N ILE A 61 -8.40 -16.56 10.32
CA ILE A 61 -9.12 -15.34 10.72
C ILE A 61 -10.07 -14.89 9.62
N TRP A 62 -9.62 -14.92 8.35
CA TRP A 62 -10.50 -14.62 7.22
C TRP A 62 -11.65 -15.62 7.09
N LYS A 63 -11.41 -16.91 7.36
CA LYS A 63 -12.49 -17.91 7.44
C LYS A 63 -13.53 -17.52 8.48
N ARG A 64 -13.09 -17.13 9.69
CA ARG A 64 -14.00 -16.63 10.75
C ARG A 64 -14.75 -15.36 10.33
N ILE A 65 -14.10 -14.43 9.63
CA ILE A 65 -14.78 -13.25 9.08
C ILE A 65 -15.87 -13.69 8.08
N ARG A 66 -15.57 -14.63 7.17
CA ARG A 66 -16.54 -15.14 6.19
C ARG A 66 -17.76 -15.77 6.87
N GLU A 67 -17.52 -16.62 7.86
CA GLU A 67 -18.57 -17.27 8.66
C GLU A 67 -19.42 -16.23 9.41
N TYR A 68 -18.77 -15.24 10.00
CA TYR A 68 -19.47 -14.15 10.67
C TYR A 68 -20.35 -13.35 9.70
N LEU A 69 -19.84 -12.99 8.51
CA LEU A 69 -20.60 -12.30 7.47
C LEU A 69 -21.81 -13.11 6.96
N ALA A 70 -21.77 -14.43 7.07
CA ALA A 70 -22.84 -15.35 6.66
C ALA A 70 -23.84 -15.68 7.80
N SER A 71 -23.53 -15.28 9.04
CA SER A 71 -24.37 -15.55 10.20
C SER A 71 -25.74 -14.88 10.12
N GLU A 72 -26.73 -15.44 10.82
CA GLU A 72 -28.10 -14.91 10.84
C GLU A 72 -28.16 -13.47 11.35
N ALA A 73 -27.34 -13.15 12.35
CA ALA A 73 -27.20 -11.79 12.88
C ALA A 73 -26.80 -10.77 11.80
N MET A 74 -26.01 -11.18 10.80
CA MET A 74 -25.59 -10.30 9.70
C MET A 74 -26.58 -10.28 8.53
N LYS A 75 -27.58 -11.17 8.51
CA LYS A 75 -28.68 -11.14 7.54
C LYS A 75 -29.77 -10.16 7.94
N SER A 76 -29.97 -9.93 9.24
CA SER A 76 -30.95 -8.97 9.77
C SER A 76 -30.49 -7.50 9.72
N VAL A 77 -29.23 -7.23 9.34
CA VAL A 77 -28.71 -5.86 9.23
C VAL A 77 -29.31 -5.18 7.99
N MET A 78 -29.91 -4.01 8.18
CA MET A 78 -30.49 -3.24 7.08
C MET A 78 -29.39 -2.78 6.08
N PRO A 79 -29.53 -3.05 4.77
CA PRO A 79 -28.47 -2.77 3.80
C PRO A 79 -28.07 -1.30 3.66
N LYS A 80 -29.01 -0.37 3.89
CA LYS A 80 -28.80 1.07 3.69
C LYS A 80 -28.22 1.80 4.91
N GLU A 81 -28.00 1.09 6.01
CA GLU A 81 -27.32 1.65 7.17
C GLU A 81 -25.80 1.55 6.99
N LEU A 82 -25.03 2.41 7.66
CA LEU A 82 -23.56 2.45 7.52
C LEU A 82 -22.90 1.08 7.71
N PHE A 83 -23.40 0.27 8.67
CA PHE A 83 -22.89 -1.07 8.88
C PHE A 83 -23.30 -2.03 7.75
N GLY A 84 -24.53 -1.94 7.25
CA GLY A 84 -25.00 -2.70 6.09
C GLY A 84 -24.19 -2.41 4.82
N GLU A 85 -23.80 -1.15 4.58
CA GLU A 85 -22.90 -0.77 3.50
C GLU A 85 -21.50 -1.37 3.68
N ALA A 86 -20.98 -1.38 4.91
CA ALA A 86 -19.69 -2.00 5.22
C ALA A 86 -19.72 -3.52 4.97
N LEU A 87 -20.78 -4.21 5.39
CA LEU A 87 -20.97 -5.64 5.14
C LEU A 87 -21.10 -5.94 3.64
N THR A 88 -21.85 -5.12 2.91
CA THR A 88 -22.00 -5.25 1.46
C THR A 88 -20.66 -5.11 0.76
N TYR A 89 -19.86 -4.11 1.15
CA TYR A 89 -18.51 -3.94 0.61
C TYR A 89 -17.63 -5.16 0.91
N LEU A 90 -17.63 -5.65 2.16
CA LEU A 90 -16.85 -6.82 2.56
C LEU A 90 -17.22 -8.06 1.75
N ARG A 91 -18.52 -8.33 1.56
CA ARG A 91 -19.02 -9.46 0.77
C ARG A 91 -18.58 -9.33 -0.69
N ASN A 92 -18.76 -8.15 -1.29
CA ASN A 92 -18.43 -7.93 -2.70
C ASN A 92 -16.93 -7.96 -3.00
N GLN A 93 -16.09 -7.57 -2.03
CA GLN A 93 -14.64 -7.52 -2.21
C GLN A 93 -13.92 -8.72 -1.59
N PHE A 94 -14.65 -9.71 -1.07
CA PHE A 94 -14.06 -10.74 -0.20
C PHE A 94 -12.88 -11.46 -0.86
N GLU A 95 -13.06 -12.01 -2.06
CA GLU A 95 -11.99 -12.73 -2.78
C GLU A 95 -10.81 -11.81 -3.10
N HIS A 96 -11.06 -10.54 -3.42
CA HIS A 96 -10.01 -9.56 -3.68
C HIS A 96 -9.22 -9.17 -2.42
N LEU A 97 -9.85 -9.23 -1.24
CA LEU A 97 -9.20 -8.99 0.05
C LEU A 97 -8.32 -10.17 0.48
N LEU A 98 -8.51 -11.36 -0.09
CA LEU A 98 -7.71 -12.55 0.21
C LEU A 98 -6.45 -12.68 -0.64
N VAL A 99 -6.34 -11.97 -1.78
CA VAL A 99 -5.25 -12.15 -2.75
C VAL A 99 -3.86 -12.05 -2.13
N TYR A 100 -3.67 -11.16 -1.14
CA TYR A 100 -2.37 -11.02 -0.46
C TYR A 100 -1.96 -12.27 0.33
N LEU A 101 -2.90 -13.18 0.64
CA LEU A 101 -2.60 -14.44 1.30
C LEU A 101 -1.88 -15.42 0.39
N ASP A 102 -1.95 -15.24 -0.93
CA ASP A 102 -1.37 -16.16 -1.91
C ASP A 102 -0.02 -15.68 -2.46
N ASP A 103 0.40 -14.46 -2.12
CA ASP A 103 1.69 -13.87 -2.51
C ASP A 103 2.37 -13.14 -1.34
N GLY A 104 3.52 -13.66 -0.91
CA GLY A 104 4.33 -13.09 0.18
C GLY A 104 4.91 -11.71 -0.11
N LEU A 105 5.03 -11.31 -1.38
CA LEU A 105 5.47 -9.98 -1.79
C LEU A 105 4.35 -8.95 -1.70
N MET A 106 3.10 -9.40 -1.78
CA MET A 106 1.95 -8.50 -1.76
C MET A 106 1.70 -7.96 -0.33
N PRO A 107 1.58 -6.64 -0.15
CA PRO A 107 1.16 -6.06 1.11
C PRO A 107 -0.34 -6.28 1.36
N ILE A 108 -0.74 -6.36 2.63
CA ILE A 108 -2.15 -6.42 3.05
C ILE A 108 -2.97 -5.17 2.63
N ASP A 109 -2.30 -4.03 2.45
CA ASP A 109 -2.89 -2.76 2.06
C ASP A 109 -2.22 -2.22 0.80
N ASN A 110 -2.98 -1.56 -0.07
CA ASN A 110 -2.48 -0.87 -1.26
C ASN A 110 -2.17 0.63 -0.99
N ASN A 111 -2.13 1.07 0.27
CA ASN A 111 -2.09 2.49 0.65
C ASN A 111 -0.91 3.25 0.00
N GLU A 112 0.26 2.60 -0.11
CA GLU A 112 1.43 3.19 -0.75
C GLU A 112 1.19 3.42 -2.24
N THR A 113 0.62 2.42 -2.93
CA THR A 113 0.22 2.53 -4.33
C THR A 113 -0.82 3.63 -4.52
N GLU A 114 -1.86 3.68 -3.67
CA GLU A 114 -2.88 4.74 -3.72
C GLU A 114 -2.25 6.12 -3.50
N GLN A 115 -1.30 6.25 -2.59
CA GLN A 115 -0.59 7.51 -2.33
C GLN A 115 0.26 7.95 -3.53
N LEU A 116 0.94 7.03 -4.21
CA LEU A 116 1.67 7.32 -5.45
C LEU A 116 0.71 7.76 -6.57
N MET A 117 -0.43 7.08 -6.71
CA MET A 117 -1.43 7.41 -7.72
C MET A 117 -2.11 8.77 -7.51
N LYS A 118 -2.10 9.32 -6.29
CA LYS A 118 -2.57 10.70 -6.04
C LYS A 118 -1.79 11.73 -6.84
N GLN A 119 -0.48 11.52 -7.08
CA GLN A 119 0.33 12.42 -7.89
C GLN A 119 -0.16 12.45 -9.33
N VAL A 120 -0.49 11.29 -9.90
CA VAL A 120 -1.09 11.17 -11.24
C VAL A 120 -2.46 11.85 -11.27
N ALA A 121 -3.30 11.61 -10.25
CA ALA A 121 -4.64 12.20 -10.20
C ALA A 121 -4.61 13.75 -10.13
N LEU A 122 -3.71 14.31 -9.32
CA LEU A 122 -3.46 15.75 -9.25
C LEU A 122 -2.87 16.27 -10.55
N GLY A 123 -1.90 15.56 -11.13
CA GLY A 123 -1.30 15.88 -12.42
C GLY A 123 -2.35 15.99 -13.53
N ARG A 124 -3.23 14.99 -13.69
CA ARG A 124 -4.32 15.03 -14.69
C ARG A 124 -5.23 16.25 -14.56
N LYS A 125 -5.46 16.76 -13.34
CA LYS A 125 -6.25 17.97 -13.13
C LYS A 125 -5.51 19.23 -13.64
N ASN A 126 -4.17 19.23 -13.60
CA ASN A 126 -3.32 20.36 -13.92
C ASN A 126 -2.72 20.31 -15.34
N TRP A 127 -2.62 19.12 -15.95
CA TRP A 127 -2.06 18.91 -17.28
C TRP A 127 -3.10 19.17 -18.37
N MET A 128 -3.45 20.43 -18.56
CA MET A 128 -4.45 20.85 -19.55
C MET A 128 -4.09 20.53 -21.01
N PHE A 129 -2.85 20.12 -21.29
CA PHE A 129 -2.31 19.93 -22.64
C PHE A 129 -1.98 18.47 -23.01
N ILE A 130 -2.23 17.49 -22.13
CA ILE A 130 -2.13 16.07 -22.49
C ILE A 130 -3.42 15.68 -23.22
N GLY A 131 -3.47 15.96 -24.52
CA GLY A 131 -4.66 15.79 -25.35
C GLY A 131 -4.67 14.54 -26.25
N SER A 132 -3.60 13.75 -26.27
CA SER A 132 -3.49 12.56 -27.13
C SER A 132 -2.89 11.35 -26.43
N VAL A 133 -3.19 10.15 -26.93
CA VAL A 133 -2.64 8.89 -26.41
C VAL A 133 -1.10 8.90 -26.46
N ALA A 134 -0.51 9.40 -27.55
CA ALA A 134 0.94 9.53 -27.68
C ALA A 134 1.56 10.51 -26.68
N ALA A 135 0.86 11.59 -26.32
CA ALA A 135 1.29 12.46 -25.23
C ALA A 135 1.20 11.75 -23.87
N GLY A 136 0.17 10.91 -23.67
CA GLY A 136 0.01 10.07 -22.49
C GLY A 136 1.15 9.09 -22.28
N TYR A 137 1.58 8.37 -23.33
CA TYR A 137 2.74 7.47 -23.25
C TYR A 137 4.03 8.21 -22.87
N ARG A 138 4.34 9.33 -23.54
CA ARG A 138 5.51 10.15 -23.20
C ARG A 138 5.50 10.67 -21.76
N ALA A 139 4.32 11.08 -21.27
CA ALA A 139 4.16 11.49 -19.88
C ALA A 139 4.41 10.30 -18.92
N ALA A 140 3.90 9.11 -19.25
CA ALA A 140 4.14 7.90 -18.46
C ALA A 140 5.62 7.51 -18.41
N ASP A 141 6.36 7.64 -19.52
CA ASP A 141 7.80 7.37 -19.57
C ASP A 141 8.58 8.32 -18.65
N LEU A 142 8.32 9.63 -18.77
CA LEU A 142 8.95 10.64 -17.92
C LEU A 142 8.61 10.44 -16.44
N MET A 143 7.35 10.12 -16.12
CA MET A 143 6.94 9.82 -14.75
C MET A 143 7.62 8.56 -14.23
N SER A 144 7.82 7.55 -15.06
CA SER A 144 8.51 6.31 -14.69
C SER A 144 9.98 6.58 -14.36
N LEU A 145 10.66 7.40 -15.17
CA LEU A 145 12.04 7.84 -14.92
C LEU A 145 12.15 8.62 -13.60
N VAL A 146 11.32 9.66 -13.44
CA VAL A 146 11.31 10.51 -12.23
C VAL A 146 10.96 9.69 -10.98
N SER A 147 9.97 8.80 -11.08
CA SER A 147 9.58 7.93 -9.96
C SER A 147 10.69 6.95 -9.60
N SER A 148 11.44 6.44 -10.59
CA SER A 148 12.57 5.54 -10.36
C SER A 148 13.73 6.27 -9.68
N ALA A 149 14.05 7.50 -10.12
CA ALA A 149 15.03 8.36 -9.44
C ALA A 149 14.61 8.69 -8.01
N HIS A 150 13.32 9.01 -7.80
CA HIS A 150 12.78 9.27 -6.47
C HIS A 150 12.90 8.06 -5.55
N ARG A 151 12.59 6.84 -6.03
CA ARG A 151 12.70 5.58 -5.28
C ARG A 151 14.14 5.20 -4.93
N ASN A 152 15.11 5.66 -5.73
CA ASN A 152 16.54 5.50 -5.47
C ASN A 152 17.12 6.62 -4.59
N ASP A 153 16.27 7.50 -4.05
CA ASP A 153 16.63 8.63 -3.18
C ASP A 153 17.45 9.73 -3.86
N LEU A 154 17.49 9.77 -5.18
CA LEU A 154 18.28 10.76 -5.92
C LEU A 154 17.64 12.15 -5.89
N ASP A 155 18.47 13.18 -5.93
CA ASP A 155 18.07 14.50 -6.37
C ASP A 155 17.61 14.39 -7.83
N ILE A 156 16.32 14.61 -8.04
CA ILE A 156 15.66 14.37 -9.32
C ILE A 156 16.18 15.35 -10.36
N PHE A 157 16.44 16.61 -9.97
CA PHE A 157 16.89 17.62 -10.92
C PHE A 157 18.31 17.30 -11.40
N VAL A 158 19.22 17.01 -10.47
CA VAL A 158 20.61 16.67 -10.79
C VAL A 158 20.67 15.45 -11.71
N TYR A 159 19.96 14.37 -11.35
CA TYR A 159 19.89 13.15 -12.14
C TYR A 159 19.32 13.38 -13.54
N VAL A 160 18.14 14.01 -13.65
CA VAL A 160 17.48 14.21 -14.95
C VAL A 160 18.31 15.14 -15.84
N LYS A 161 18.94 16.18 -15.27
CA LYS A 161 19.82 17.07 -16.03
C LYS A 161 21.02 16.30 -16.59
N ASP A 162 21.75 15.55 -15.76
CA ASP A 162 22.92 14.80 -16.21
C ASP A 162 22.57 13.76 -17.28
N VAL A 163 21.48 13.00 -17.08
CA VAL A 163 21.00 12.03 -18.07
C VAL A 163 20.68 12.73 -19.40
N LEU A 164 19.97 13.86 -19.39
CA LEU A 164 19.66 14.59 -20.61
C LEU A 164 20.92 15.15 -21.30
N ASP A 165 21.86 15.69 -20.53
CA ASP A 165 23.13 16.23 -21.07
C ASP A 165 23.96 15.11 -21.73
N ARG A 166 24.05 13.93 -21.09
CA ARG A 166 24.75 12.76 -21.66
C ARG A 166 24.07 12.25 -22.92
N LEU A 167 22.73 12.17 -22.93
CA LEU A 167 21.98 11.77 -24.13
C LEU A 167 22.19 12.77 -25.28
N LEU A 168 22.21 14.07 -25.00
CA LEU A 168 22.50 15.11 -26.00
C LEU A 168 23.94 15.05 -26.51
N ALA A 169 24.89 14.60 -25.67
CA ALA A 169 26.27 14.34 -26.06
C ALA A 169 26.48 13.03 -26.85
N GLY A 170 25.41 12.24 -27.06
CA GLY A 170 25.45 11.02 -27.86
C GLY A 170 25.68 9.74 -27.05
N GLU A 171 25.45 9.76 -25.74
CA GLU A 171 25.48 8.54 -24.91
C GLU A 171 24.47 7.51 -25.40
N THR A 172 24.91 6.25 -25.49
CA THR A 172 24.08 5.11 -25.92
C THR A 172 24.09 3.97 -24.92
N ASN A 173 24.97 3.99 -23.91
CA ASN A 173 24.92 3.06 -22.80
C ASN A 173 23.85 3.47 -21.79
N TYR A 174 22.61 3.08 -22.05
CA TYR A 174 21.46 3.41 -21.19
C TYR A 174 21.48 2.69 -19.83
N ASP A 175 22.20 1.57 -19.72
CA ASP A 175 22.28 0.83 -18.45
C ASP A 175 22.98 1.66 -17.36
N ASP A 176 24.02 2.41 -17.73
CA ASP A 176 24.73 3.32 -16.82
C ASP A 176 23.88 4.52 -16.39
N LEU A 177 22.88 4.88 -17.21
CA LEU A 177 21.96 5.99 -16.93
C LEU A 177 20.81 5.58 -16.01
N ARG A 178 20.63 4.29 -15.72
CA ARG A 178 19.58 3.84 -14.82
C ARG A 178 19.79 4.41 -13.41
N PRO A 179 18.73 4.85 -12.70
CA PRO A 179 18.90 5.48 -11.39
C PRO A 179 19.65 4.65 -10.35
N ASP A 180 19.50 3.32 -10.36
CA ASP A 180 20.16 2.41 -9.43
C ASP A 180 21.66 2.21 -9.72
N VAL A 181 22.06 2.37 -10.98
CA VAL A 181 23.46 2.29 -11.41
C VAL A 181 24.13 3.66 -11.29
N TRP A 182 23.50 4.69 -11.85
CA TRP A 182 23.99 6.08 -11.84
C TRP A 182 24.29 6.60 -10.43
N LYS A 183 23.50 6.18 -9.44
CA LYS A 183 23.71 6.51 -8.02
C LYS A 183 25.09 6.11 -7.49
N GLN A 184 25.68 5.04 -8.02
CA GLN A 184 26.94 4.48 -7.53
C GLN A 184 28.12 5.41 -7.84
N SER A 185 28.06 6.14 -8.95
CA SER A 185 29.05 7.14 -9.34
C SER A 185 28.76 8.55 -8.84
N HIS A 186 27.56 8.80 -8.29
CA HIS A 186 27.11 10.13 -7.83
C HIS A 186 26.57 10.10 -6.39
N PRO A 187 27.40 9.74 -5.39
CA PRO A 187 26.96 9.67 -4.01
C PRO A 187 26.46 11.02 -3.45
N GLU A 188 26.97 12.14 -3.96
CA GLU A 188 26.58 13.51 -3.59
C GLU A 188 25.14 13.86 -4.01
N ALA A 189 24.61 13.19 -5.04
CA ALA A 189 23.24 13.39 -5.50
C ALA A 189 22.21 12.59 -4.68
N ILE A 190 22.65 11.82 -3.67
CA ILE A 190 21.77 11.04 -2.80
C ILE A 190 21.20 11.92 -1.70
N ARG A 191 19.87 11.96 -1.58
CA ARG A 191 19.16 12.70 -0.54
C ARG A 191 19.12 11.91 0.77
N ILE A 192 20.24 11.90 1.50
CA ILE A 192 20.42 11.16 2.75
C ILE A 192 19.34 11.50 3.79
N TYR A 193 18.95 12.78 3.89
CA TYR A 193 17.88 13.22 4.81
C TYR A 193 16.55 12.46 4.61
N ARG A 194 16.25 11.97 3.41
CA ARG A 194 15.02 11.18 3.16
C ARG A 194 15.12 9.77 3.72
N VAL A 195 16.31 9.20 3.76
CA VAL A 195 16.57 7.91 4.41
C VAL A 195 16.31 8.07 5.90
N GLU A 196 16.85 9.12 6.51
CA GLU A 196 16.66 9.44 7.93
C GLU A 196 15.19 9.72 8.27
N GLU A 197 14.48 10.53 7.45
CA GLU A 197 13.05 10.78 7.63
C GLU A 197 12.22 9.49 7.60
N ARG A 198 12.51 8.59 6.65
CA ARG A 198 11.80 7.32 6.53
C ARG A 198 12.08 6.43 7.74
N GLN A 199 13.33 6.39 8.20
CA GLN A 199 13.73 5.64 9.39
C GLN A 199 13.03 6.19 10.64
N ALA A 200 13.09 7.48 10.89
CA ALA A 200 12.44 8.12 12.03
C ALA A 200 10.91 7.90 12.04
N ARG A 201 10.26 7.98 10.87
CA ARG A 201 8.83 7.66 10.72
C ARG A 201 8.54 6.18 11.00
N ALA A 202 9.39 5.28 10.53
CA ALA A 202 9.26 3.84 10.79
C ALA A 202 9.39 3.54 12.29
N ASP A 203 10.37 4.14 12.96
CA ASP A 203 10.64 3.98 14.39
C ASP A 203 9.50 4.54 15.24
N ALA A 204 9.04 5.76 14.95
CA ALA A 204 7.88 6.35 15.62
C ALA A 204 6.62 5.47 15.48
N LYS A 205 6.41 4.89 14.29
CA LYS A 205 5.30 3.96 14.03
C LYS A 205 5.48 2.65 14.80
N ALA A 206 6.70 2.12 14.89
CA ALA A 206 7.03 0.91 15.66
C ALA A 206 6.77 1.13 17.16
N VAL A 207 7.24 2.23 17.73
CA VAL A 207 7.02 2.61 19.14
C VAL A 207 5.52 2.74 19.44
N LYS A 208 4.77 3.46 18.60
CA LYS A 208 3.32 3.62 18.78
C LYS A 208 2.57 2.28 18.76
N ARG A 209 3.00 1.34 17.91
CA ARG A 209 2.43 -0.01 17.82
C ARG A 209 2.79 -0.87 19.03
N ALA A 210 4.04 -0.84 19.47
CA ALA A 210 4.49 -1.53 20.67
C ALA A 210 3.70 -1.07 21.91
N ARG A 211 3.53 0.24 22.11
CA ARG A 211 2.71 0.81 23.20
C ARG A 211 1.27 0.31 23.15
N ARG A 212 0.65 0.27 21.96
CA ARG A 212 -0.71 -0.25 21.80
C ARG A 212 -0.82 -1.72 22.19
N ARG A 213 0.17 -2.56 21.86
CA ARG A 213 0.16 -3.99 22.21
C ARG A 213 0.27 -4.23 23.71
N VAL A 214 1.10 -3.46 24.41
CA VAL A 214 1.25 -3.56 25.87
C VAL A 214 -0.06 -3.19 26.57
N ALA A 215 -0.74 -2.13 26.12
CA ALA A 215 -1.99 -1.64 26.69
C ALA A 215 -3.22 -2.56 26.53
N GLN A 216 -3.07 -3.76 25.93
CA GLN A 216 -4.17 -4.73 25.75
C GLN A 216 -3.85 -6.12 26.27
N ARG A 217 -2.66 -6.31 26.85
CA ARG A 217 -2.34 -7.50 27.65
C ARG A 217 -2.74 -7.34 29.13
N VAL A 218 -3.21 -6.15 29.50
CA VAL A 218 -3.82 -5.76 30.79
C VAL A 218 -5.30 -5.57 30.53
#